data_AF-A0A9J7BV47-F1
#
_entry.id   AF-A0A9J7BV47-F1
#
_cell.length_a   1.000
_cell.length_b   1.000
_cell.length_c   1.000
_cell.angle_alpha   90.00
_cell.angle_beta   90.00
_cell.angle_gamma   90.00
#
_symmetry.space_group_name_H-M   'P 1'
#
loop_
_entity.id
_entity.type
_entity.pdbx_description
1 polymer ?
#
loop_
_entity_poly.entity_id
_entity_poly.type
_entity_poly.pdbx_seq_one_letter_code
_entity_poly.pdbx_strand_id
1 'polypeptide(L)'
;MKRREPPYLATWMLRHLTAGYRDEALDGDLIEAFRLGRSNAWYWQQVAIACIHSWCNSLCARGPVLVFALLWSMLAPAWFATIDSIETSSAIGKASQQFQSVWLPLALIGWMVIHTVFFWAGLLVYRSVHRVLHKPLPQQSAQRSFWIAAFVFPFISGVTFLVADLYWYSIPSLCQARLASSFVGQVSDLSFLADFIRFPYFAAMLIALWGTAHEHGNDQADEPFIDSTTNPI
;
A
#
# COMPACT_ATOMS: atom_id res chain seq x y z
N MET A 1 -5.68 45.67 -9.64
CA MET A 1 -7.11 45.26 -9.62
C MET A 1 -7.22 43.96 -8.86
N LYS A 2 -7.89 43.94 -7.70
CA LYS A 2 -8.14 42.69 -6.97
C LYS A 2 -9.24 41.91 -7.70
N ARG A 3 -8.94 40.70 -8.19
CA ARG A 3 -9.98 39.81 -8.72
C ARG A 3 -10.91 39.44 -7.56
N ARG A 4 -12.23 39.56 -7.78
CA ARG A 4 -13.26 39.16 -6.81
C ARG A 4 -13.58 37.66 -6.85
N GLU A 5 -13.06 36.97 -7.86
CA GLU A 5 -13.29 35.54 -8.07
C GLU A 5 -12.08 34.74 -7.60
N PRO A 6 -12.29 33.65 -6.84
CA PRO A 6 -11.22 32.80 -6.36
C PRO A 6 -10.52 32.12 -7.55
N PRO A 7 -9.22 31.78 -7.42
CA PRO A 7 -8.51 31.06 -8.46
C PRO A 7 -9.20 29.73 -8.77
N TYR A 8 -9.59 29.53 -10.03
CA TYR A 8 -10.32 28.33 -10.47
C TYR A 8 -9.53 27.05 -10.19
N LEU A 9 -8.22 27.06 -10.46
CA LEU A 9 -7.35 25.89 -10.26
C LEU A 9 -7.22 25.49 -8.78
N ALA A 10 -7.10 26.48 -7.87
CA ALA A 10 -7.03 26.21 -6.44
C ALA A 10 -8.36 25.64 -5.91
N THR A 11 -9.48 26.20 -6.37
CA THR A 11 -10.82 25.70 -6.02
C THR A 11 -11.05 24.30 -6.59
N TRP A 12 -10.57 24.03 -7.80
CA TRP A 12 -10.59 22.70 -8.39
C TRP A 12 -9.76 21.71 -7.57
N MET A 13 -8.54 22.09 -7.17
CA MET A 13 -7.68 21.26 -6.33
C MET A 13 -8.32 20.95 -4.98
N LEU A 14 -8.89 21.96 -4.29
CA LEU A 14 -9.55 21.74 -3.01
C LEU A 14 -10.71 20.74 -3.13
N ARG A 15 -11.48 20.82 -4.22
CA ARG A 15 -12.65 19.96 -4.46
C ARG A 15 -12.31 18.54 -4.87
N HIS A 16 -11.17 18.32 -5.53
CA HIS A 16 -10.83 17.02 -6.12
C HIS A 16 -9.66 16.31 -5.42
N LEU A 17 -8.81 17.04 -4.69
CA LEU A 17 -7.64 16.49 -4.00
C LEU A 17 -7.84 16.33 -2.49
N THR A 18 -8.98 16.68 -1.92
CA THR A 18 -9.28 16.35 -0.51
C THR A 18 -9.69 14.88 -0.41
N ALA A 19 -9.07 14.15 0.52
CA ALA A 19 -9.26 12.71 0.65
C ALA A 19 -10.57 12.41 1.42
N GLY A 20 -11.63 12.11 0.68
CA GLY A 20 -12.77 11.31 1.16
C GLY A 20 -13.88 12.05 1.92
N TYR A 21 -13.59 13.12 2.67
CA TYR A 21 -14.63 13.95 3.31
C TYR A 21 -14.53 15.38 2.81
N ARG A 22 -15.56 15.80 2.06
CA ARG A 22 -15.67 17.14 1.52
C ARG A 22 -16.14 18.04 2.66
N ASP A 23 -15.21 18.74 3.29
CA ASP A 23 -15.54 19.71 4.32
C ASP A 23 -16.10 20.98 3.66
N GLU A 24 -17.41 20.96 3.41
CA GLU A 24 -18.13 22.06 2.77
C GLU A 24 -18.05 23.36 3.60
N ALA A 25 -17.89 23.25 4.93
CA ALA A 25 -17.66 24.39 5.80
C ALA A 25 -16.29 25.03 5.51
N LEU A 26 -15.24 24.21 5.31
CA LEU A 26 -13.91 24.70 4.95
C LEU A 26 -13.88 25.38 3.57
N ASP A 27 -14.61 24.88 2.56
CA ASP A 27 -14.75 25.53 1.24
C ASP A 27 -15.42 26.91 1.39
N GLY A 28 -16.49 26.98 2.20
CA GLY A 28 -17.21 28.22 2.51
C GLY A 28 -16.32 29.29 3.16
N ASP A 29 -15.63 28.94 4.24
CA ASP A 29 -14.76 29.85 4.99
C ASP A 29 -13.63 30.42 4.12
N LEU A 30 -13.01 29.59 3.28
CA LEU A 30 -11.93 30.01 2.38
C LEU A 30 -12.42 30.97 1.29
N ILE A 31 -13.61 30.72 0.73
CA ILE A 31 -14.23 31.60 -0.28
C ILE A 31 -14.65 32.93 0.35
N GLU A 32 -15.23 32.93 1.54
CA GLU A 32 -15.64 34.14 2.25
C GLU A 32 -14.42 35.00 2.61
N ALA A 33 -13.37 34.39 3.19
CA ALA A 33 -12.13 35.08 3.51
C ALA A 33 -11.43 35.67 2.26
N PHE A 34 -11.53 34.98 1.12
CA PHE A 34 -11.05 35.51 -0.16
C PHE A 34 -11.85 36.74 -0.61
N ARG A 35 -13.19 36.69 -0.51
CA ARG A 35 -14.09 37.81 -0.86
C ARG A 35 -13.90 39.02 0.04
N LEU A 36 -13.47 38.83 1.29
CA LEU A 36 -13.05 39.90 2.21
C LEU A 36 -11.73 40.59 1.80
N GLY A 37 -11.14 40.21 0.66
CA GLY A 37 -10.04 40.95 0.02
C GLY A 37 -8.64 40.41 0.32
N ARG A 38 -8.53 39.16 0.76
CA ARG A 38 -7.27 38.41 0.88
C ARG A 38 -6.64 38.15 -0.50
N SER A 39 -5.35 37.87 -0.53
CA SER A 39 -4.60 37.72 -1.78
C SER A 39 -4.75 36.31 -2.38
N ASN A 40 -4.53 36.18 -3.69
CA ASN A 40 -4.51 34.88 -4.37
C ASN A 40 -3.46 33.92 -3.78
N ALA A 41 -2.29 34.44 -3.42
CA ALA A 41 -1.22 33.65 -2.82
C ALA A 41 -1.63 33.10 -1.45
N TRP A 42 -2.35 33.89 -0.64
CA TRP A 42 -2.89 33.44 0.64
C TRP A 42 -3.89 32.29 0.44
N TYR A 43 -4.82 32.42 -0.52
CA TYR A 43 -5.78 31.36 -0.84
C TYR A 43 -5.10 30.05 -1.26
N TRP A 44 -4.07 30.15 -2.12
CA TRP A 44 -3.28 29.00 -2.55
C TRP A 44 -2.59 28.27 -1.40
N GLN A 45 -2.00 29.01 -0.46
CA GLN A 45 -1.36 28.42 0.72
C GLN A 45 -2.38 27.67 1.58
N GLN A 46 -3.56 28.26 1.81
CA GLN A 46 -4.60 27.62 2.60
C GLN A 46 -5.15 26.35 1.94
N VAL A 47 -5.41 26.39 0.63
CA VAL A 47 -5.81 25.19 -0.13
C VAL A 47 -4.75 24.10 -0.04
N ALA A 48 -3.47 24.44 -0.20
CA ALA A 48 -2.40 23.47 -0.10
C ALA A 48 -2.32 22.84 1.31
N ILE A 49 -2.42 23.66 2.37
CA ILE A 49 -2.43 23.17 3.76
C ILE A 49 -3.63 22.26 4.01
N ALA A 50 -4.82 22.63 3.54
CA ALA A 50 -6.03 21.82 3.67
C ALA A 50 -5.89 20.46 2.98
N CYS A 51 -5.37 20.44 1.74
CA CYS A 51 -5.10 19.21 1.01
C CYS A 51 -4.06 18.34 1.74
N ILE A 52 -2.94 18.92 2.18
CA ILE A 52 -1.89 18.21 2.92
C ILE A 52 -2.44 17.65 4.23
N HIS A 53 -3.18 18.45 5.00
CA HIS A 53 -3.76 18.03 6.26
C HIS A 53 -4.77 16.89 6.07
N SER A 54 -5.65 16.99 5.06
CA SER A 54 -6.58 15.92 4.69
C SER A 54 -5.84 14.63 4.31
N TRP A 55 -4.77 14.72 3.53
CA TRP A 55 -3.94 13.58 3.15
C TRP A 55 -3.20 12.99 4.34
N CYS A 56 -2.57 13.81 5.18
CA CYS A 56 -1.88 13.37 6.38
C CYS A 56 -2.85 12.69 7.35
N ASN A 57 -4.03 13.25 7.59
CA ASN A 57 -5.02 12.63 8.46
C ASN A 57 -5.52 11.30 7.89
N SER A 58 -5.77 11.24 6.58
CA SER A 58 -6.14 10.00 5.88
C SER A 58 -5.03 8.94 5.96
N LEU A 59 -3.75 9.34 5.80
CA LEU A 59 -2.60 8.46 5.95
C LEU A 59 -2.40 7.98 7.40
N CYS A 60 -2.58 8.87 8.38
CA CYS A 60 -2.49 8.55 9.80
C CYS A 60 -3.61 7.58 10.22
N ALA A 61 -4.83 7.78 9.74
CA ALA A 61 -5.94 6.84 9.95
C ALA A 61 -5.64 5.45 9.35
N ARG A 62 -4.84 5.41 8.27
CA ARG A 62 -4.35 4.19 7.61
C ARG A 62 -2.98 3.73 8.13
N GLY A 63 -2.47 4.35 9.18
CA GLY A 63 -1.17 4.08 9.78
C GLY A 63 -0.95 2.60 10.11
N PRO A 64 -1.91 1.88 10.74
CA PRO A 64 -1.74 0.46 11.03
C PRO A 64 -1.50 -0.41 9.78
N VAL A 65 -2.17 -0.09 8.66
CA VAL A 65 -1.96 -0.79 7.38
C VAL A 65 -0.57 -0.53 6.84
N LEU A 66 -0.12 0.73 6.86
CA LEU A 66 1.21 1.12 6.39
C LEU A 66 2.31 0.46 7.20
N VAL A 67 2.20 0.52 8.53
CA VAL A 67 3.14 -0.11 9.46
C VAL A 67 3.17 -1.62 9.26
N PHE A 68 2.00 -2.26 9.14
CA PHE A 68 1.93 -3.69 8.90
C PHE A 68 2.56 -4.07 7.56
N ALA A 69 2.21 -3.39 6.47
CA ALA A 69 2.77 -3.67 5.14
C ALA A 69 4.30 -3.50 5.13
N LEU A 70 4.80 -2.47 5.81
CA LEU A 70 6.24 -2.23 5.96
C LEU A 70 6.90 -3.35 6.75
N LEU A 71 6.41 -3.66 7.96
CA LEU A 71 6.96 -4.72 8.81
C LEU A 71 6.89 -6.10 8.14
N TRP A 72 5.79 -6.42 7.45
CA TRP A 72 5.66 -7.67 6.72
C TRP A 72 6.63 -7.75 5.53
N SER A 73 6.80 -6.65 4.79
CA SER A 73 7.75 -6.60 3.68
C SER A 73 9.21 -6.80 4.12
N MET A 74 9.56 -6.46 5.37
CA MET A 74 10.89 -6.70 5.93
C MET A 74 11.25 -8.20 6.00
N LEU A 75 10.26 -9.10 6.01
CA LEU A 75 10.49 -10.55 5.94
C LEU A 75 10.76 -11.05 4.50
N ALA A 76 10.51 -10.23 3.48
CA ALA A 76 10.62 -10.64 2.07
C ALA A 76 12.03 -11.12 1.67
N PRO A 77 13.15 -10.47 2.10
CA PRO A 77 14.49 -10.97 1.77
C PRO A 77 14.76 -12.36 2.37
N ALA A 78 14.28 -12.64 3.58
CA ALA A 78 14.43 -13.94 4.21
C ALA A 78 13.56 -15.03 3.56
N TRP A 79 12.35 -14.66 3.14
CA TRP A 79 11.50 -15.52 2.33
C TRP A 79 12.16 -15.86 0.99
N PHE A 80 12.73 -14.85 0.32
CA PHE A 80 13.44 -15.02 -0.94
C PHE A 80 14.66 -15.95 -0.79
N ALA A 81 15.48 -15.76 0.24
CA ALA A 81 16.62 -16.64 0.53
C ALA A 81 16.19 -18.09 0.79
N THR A 82 15.02 -18.29 1.40
CA THR A 82 14.46 -19.63 1.62
C THR A 82 14.05 -20.28 0.30
N ILE A 83 13.39 -19.53 -0.59
CA ILE A 83 13.02 -20.03 -1.93
C ILE A 83 14.27 -20.37 -2.74
N ASP A 84 15.26 -19.49 -2.75
CA ASP A 84 16.54 -19.69 -3.46
C ASP A 84 17.25 -20.97 -2.99
N SER A 85 17.25 -21.23 -1.68
CA SER A 85 17.78 -22.47 -1.12
C SER A 85 17.01 -23.72 -1.56
N ILE A 86 15.68 -23.61 -1.72
CA ILE A 86 14.85 -24.72 -2.23
C ILE A 86 15.13 -24.95 -3.71
N GLU A 87 15.19 -23.88 -4.51
CA GLU A 87 15.46 -23.93 -5.96
C GLU A 87 16.81 -24.55 -6.29
N THR A 88 17.83 -24.22 -5.49
CA THR A 88 19.20 -24.76 -5.64
C THR A 88 19.29 -26.25 -5.27
N SER A 89 18.23 -26.84 -4.71
CA SER A 89 18.23 -28.26 -4.35
C SER A 89 18.30 -29.19 -5.58
N SER A 90 18.99 -30.32 -5.42
CA SER A 90 19.16 -31.32 -6.49
C SER A 90 17.83 -31.84 -7.07
N ALA A 91 16.73 -31.77 -6.31
CA ALA A 91 15.42 -32.24 -6.75
C ALA A 91 14.85 -31.37 -7.89
N ILE A 92 14.97 -30.04 -7.78
CA ILE A 92 14.43 -29.12 -8.78
C ILE A 92 15.29 -29.15 -10.05
N GLY A 93 16.61 -29.28 -9.92
CA GLY A 93 17.51 -29.47 -11.07
C GLY A 93 17.23 -30.77 -11.85
N LYS A 94 16.82 -31.84 -11.17
CA LYS A 94 16.40 -33.09 -11.84
C LYS A 94 15.04 -32.93 -12.54
N ALA A 95 14.11 -32.24 -11.91
CA ALA A 95 12.80 -31.96 -12.49
C ALA A 95 12.91 -31.10 -13.77
N SER A 96 13.77 -30.07 -13.78
CA SER A 96 13.98 -29.24 -14.96
C SER A 96 14.50 -30.02 -16.16
N GLN A 97 15.43 -30.95 -15.94
CA GLN A 97 15.94 -31.85 -16.97
C GLN A 97 14.89 -32.82 -17.51
N GLN A 98 13.97 -33.27 -16.66
CA GLN A 98 12.90 -34.20 -17.05
C GLN A 98 11.81 -33.53 -17.90
N PHE A 99 11.47 -32.27 -17.61
CA PHE A 99 10.34 -31.58 -18.23
C PHE A 99 10.72 -30.62 -19.37
N GLN A 100 12.02 -30.34 -19.59
CA GLN A 100 12.58 -29.56 -20.70
C GLN A 100 11.70 -28.39 -21.18
N SER A 101 10.95 -28.55 -22.28
CA SER A 101 10.13 -27.49 -22.91
C SER A 101 8.94 -27.03 -22.07
N VAL A 102 8.34 -27.89 -21.24
CA VAL A 102 7.22 -27.49 -20.37
C VAL A 102 7.67 -27.00 -18.99
N TRP A 103 8.97 -27.11 -18.69
CA TRP A 103 9.51 -26.69 -17.40
C TRP A 103 9.35 -25.18 -17.18
N LEU A 104 9.65 -24.36 -18.18
CA LEU A 104 9.63 -22.90 -18.03
C LEU A 104 8.24 -22.34 -17.63
N PRO A 105 7.12 -22.67 -18.31
CA PRO A 105 5.81 -22.20 -17.88
C PRO A 105 5.41 -22.80 -16.52
N LEU A 106 5.79 -24.05 -16.23
CA LEU A 106 5.48 -24.69 -14.94
C LEU A 106 6.25 -24.02 -13.78
N ALA A 107 7.53 -23.72 -13.98
CA ALA A 107 8.37 -23.00 -13.04
C ALA A 107 7.84 -21.58 -12.79
N LEU A 108 7.40 -20.88 -13.85
CA LEU A 108 6.77 -19.57 -13.71
C LEU A 108 5.48 -19.64 -12.87
N ILE A 109 4.61 -20.62 -13.12
CA ILE A 109 3.39 -20.82 -12.33
C ILE A 109 3.75 -21.14 -10.88
N GLY A 110 4.68 -22.06 -10.64
CA GLY A 110 5.15 -22.43 -9.30
C GLY A 110 5.73 -21.23 -8.54
N TRP A 111 6.53 -20.41 -9.23
CA TRP A 111 7.11 -19.17 -8.72
C TRP A 111 6.00 -18.16 -8.34
N MET A 112 5.01 -17.97 -9.19
CA MET A 112 3.87 -17.10 -8.87
C MET A 112 3.10 -17.61 -7.64
N VAL A 113 2.84 -18.91 -7.55
CA VAL A 113 2.13 -19.52 -6.42
C VAL A 113 2.91 -19.36 -5.12
N ILE A 114 4.21 -19.68 -5.11
CA ILE A 114 5.02 -19.61 -3.88
C ILE A 114 5.10 -18.17 -3.36
N HIS A 115 5.27 -17.18 -4.23
CA HIS A 115 5.27 -15.78 -3.79
C HIS A 115 3.89 -15.30 -3.36
N THR A 116 2.82 -15.78 -4.00
CA THR A 116 1.45 -15.47 -3.59
C THR A 116 1.13 -16.01 -2.19
N VAL A 117 1.64 -17.19 -1.82
CA VAL A 117 1.49 -17.76 -0.47
C VAL A 117 2.04 -16.83 0.61
N PHE A 118 3.13 -16.11 0.35
CA PHE A 118 3.67 -15.13 1.29
C PHE A 118 2.68 -13.99 1.58
N PHE A 119 1.96 -13.50 0.56
CA PHE A 119 0.93 -12.49 0.76
C PHE A 119 -0.27 -13.03 1.51
N TRP A 120 -0.72 -14.24 1.18
CA TRP A 120 -1.82 -14.89 1.88
C TRP A 120 -1.51 -15.10 3.36
N ALA A 121 -0.28 -15.53 3.68
CA ALA A 121 0.19 -15.60 5.06
C ALA A 121 0.12 -14.23 5.76
N GLY A 122 0.58 -13.16 5.10
CA GLY A 122 0.50 -11.80 5.64
C GLY A 122 -0.93 -11.34 5.89
N LEU A 123 -1.84 -11.58 4.93
CA LEU A 123 -3.25 -11.25 5.06
C LEU A 123 -3.92 -12.03 6.22
N LEU A 124 -3.57 -13.30 6.40
CA LEU A 124 -4.06 -14.12 7.51
C LEU A 124 -3.54 -13.62 8.86
N VAL A 125 -2.27 -13.24 8.95
CA VAL A 125 -1.68 -12.65 10.15
C VAL A 125 -2.35 -11.31 10.47
N TYR A 126 -2.49 -10.42 9.48
CA TYR A 126 -3.17 -9.14 9.63
C TYR A 126 -4.60 -9.31 10.15
N ARG A 127 -5.36 -10.24 9.56
CA ARG A 127 -6.72 -10.56 9.99
C ARG A 127 -6.76 -11.12 11.41
N SER A 128 -5.80 -11.97 11.76
CA SER A 128 -5.72 -12.58 13.10
C SER A 128 -5.44 -11.52 14.16
N VAL A 129 -4.51 -10.59 13.89
CA VAL A 129 -4.23 -9.44 14.76
C VAL A 129 -5.48 -8.58 14.94
N HIS A 130 -6.19 -8.24 13.86
CA HIS A 130 -7.43 -7.45 13.93
C HIS A 130 -8.57 -8.14 14.70
N ARG A 131 -8.67 -9.48 14.59
CA ARG A 131 -9.62 -10.26 15.39
C ARG A 131 -9.30 -10.20 16.88
N VAL A 132 -8.02 -10.34 17.25
CA VAL A 132 -7.56 -10.26 18.65
C VAL A 132 -7.75 -8.84 19.20
N LEU A 133 -7.58 -7.81 18.38
CA LEU A 133 -7.83 -6.41 18.74
C LEU A 133 -9.31 -6.01 18.72
N HIS A 134 -10.24 -6.97 18.60
CA HIS A 134 -11.69 -6.75 18.56
C HIS A 134 -12.18 -5.77 17.47
N LYS A 135 -11.43 -5.64 16.36
CA LYS A 135 -11.81 -4.84 15.19
C LYS A 135 -11.96 -5.75 13.97
N PRO A 136 -13.03 -6.57 13.90
CA PRO A 136 -13.20 -7.54 12.82
C PRO A 136 -13.33 -6.80 11.48
N LEU A 137 -12.48 -7.18 10.54
CA LEU A 137 -12.58 -6.68 9.16
C LEU A 137 -13.79 -7.32 8.45
N PRO A 138 -14.52 -6.58 7.62
CA PRO A 138 -15.59 -7.13 6.80
C PRO A 138 -15.08 -8.28 5.94
N GLN A 139 -15.82 -9.38 5.90
CA GLN A 139 -15.39 -10.59 5.18
C GLN A 139 -15.23 -10.36 3.67
N GLN A 140 -16.08 -9.52 3.07
CA GLN A 140 -16.03 -9.15 1.65
C GLN A 140 -14.74 -8.38 1.32
N SER A 141 -14.34 -7.45 2.21
CA SER A 141 -13.08 -6.71 2.10
C SER A 141 -11.87 -7.64 2.11
N ALA A 142 -11.85 -8.60 3.03
CA ALA A 142 -10.76 -9.56 3.16
C ALA A 142 -10.63 -10.47 1.92
N GLN A 143 -11.75 -10.92 1.35
CA GLN A 143 -11.73 -11.74 0.13
C GLN A 143 -11.25 -10.93 -1.08
N ARG A 144 -11.64 -9.65 -1.19
CA ARG A 144 -11.15 -8.75 -2.22
C ARG A 144 -9.63 -8.55 -2.12
N SER A 145 -9.10 -8.28 -0.93
CA SER A 145 -7.64 -8.14 -0.71
C SER A 145 -6.86 -9.39 -1.13
N PHE A 146 -7.42 -10.58 -0.91
CA PHE A 146 -6.79 -11.85 -1.27
C PHE A 146 -6.55 -11.98 -2.78
N TRP A 147 -7.56 -11.62 -3.58
CA TRP A 147 -7.45 -11.65 -5.05
C TRP A 147 -6.60 -10.51 -5.58
N ILE A 148 -6.76 -9.30 -5.04
CA ILE A 148 -5.94 -8.15 -5.45
C ILE A 148 -4.46 -8.46 -5.28
N ALA A 149 -4.05 -9.02 -4.14
CA ALA A 149 -2.66 -9.39 -3.91
C ALA A 149 -2.11 -10.36 -4.99
N ALA A 150 -2.89 -11.39 -5.34
CA ALA A 150 -2.49 -12.40 -6.32
C ALA A 150 -2.32 -11.84 -7.75
N PHE A 151 -3.09 -10.82 -8.13
CA PHE A 151 -3.00 -10.20 -9.47
C PHE A 151 -2.04 -9.01 -9.54
N VAL A 152 -1.97 -8.21 -8.48
CA VAL A 152 -1.13 -7.01 -8.44
C VAL A 152 0.34 -7.37 -8.29
N PHE A 153 0.66 -8.38 -7.47
CA PHE A 153 2.05 -8.76 -7.23
C PHE A 153 2.82 -9.19 -8.49
N PRO A 154 2.30 -10.08 -9.37
CA PRO A 154 2.97 -10.45 -10.61
C PRO A 154 3.29 -9.24 -11.49
N PHE A 155 2.37 -8.28 -11.56
CA PHE A 155 2.54 -7.08 -12.37
C PHE A 155 3.63 -6.17 -11.80
N ILE A 156 3.55 -5.85 -10.51
CA ILE A 156 4.56 -5.02 -9.85
C ILE A 156 5.93 -5.69 -9.92
N SER A 157 6.00 -6.99 -9.63
CA SER A 157 7.26 -7.75 -9.67
C SER A 157 7.83 -7.82 -11.08
N GLY A 158 7.00 -7.99 -12.11
CA GLY A 158 7.42 -7.96 -13.50
C GLY A 158 8.01 -6.60 -13.89
N VAL A 159 7.36 -5.50 -13.49
CA VAL A 159 7.88 -4.15 -13.72
C VAL A 159 9.19 -3.92 -12.94
N THR A 160 9.23 -4.30 -11.66
CA THR A 160 10.44 -4.21 -10.85
C THR A 160 11.56 -5.03 -11.46
N PHE A 161 11.31 -6.25 -11.92
CA PHE A 161 12.30 -7.10 -12.58
C PHE A 161 12.83 -6.48 -13.87
N LEU A 162 11.96 -5.94 -14.73
CA LEU A 162 12.38 -5.26 -15.97
C LEU A 162 13.24 -4.02 -15.68
N VAL A 163 12.87 -3.24 -14.66
CA VAL A 163 13.67 -2.10 -14.20
C VAL A 163 15.00 -2.61 -13.64
N ALA A 164 14.99 -3.68 -12.83
CA ALA A 164 16.20 -4.31 -12.32
C ALA A 164 17.12 -4.65 -13.48
N ASP A 165 16.66 -5.45 -14.43
CA ASP A 165 17.47 -5.96 -15.54
C ASP A 165 18.08 -4.82 -16.37
N LEU A 166 17.32 -3.75 -16.61
CA LEU A 166 17.79 -2.58 -17.34
C LEU A 166 18.92 -1.83 -16.60
N TYR A 167 18.81 -1.68 -15.28
CA TYR A 167 19.76 -0.91 -14.47
C TYR A 167 20.87 -1.75 -13.85
N TRP A 168 20.66 -3.05 -13.67
CA TRP A 168 21.57 -3.96 -12.96
C TRP A 168 22.90 -4.09 -13.69
N TYR A 169 22.87 -4.20 -15.02
CA TYR A 169 24.08 -4.21 -15.84
C TYR A 169 24.70 -2.82 -16.04
N SER A 170 23.96 -1.75 -15.74
CA SER A 170 24.41 -0.37 -15.89
C SER A 170 25.16 0.15 -14.66
N ILE A 171 25.03 -0.49 -13.50
CA ILE A 171 25.61 -0.02 -12.23
C ILE A 171 26.57 -1.08 -11.67
N PRO A 172 27.91 -0.90 -11.81
CA PRO A 172 28.91 -1.88 -11.40
C PRO A 172 28.86 -2.28 -9.91
N SER A 173 28.40 -1.37 -9.04
CA SER A 173 28.27 -1.63 -7.60
C SER A 173 27.17 -2.64 -7.26
N LEU A 174 26.19 -2.86 -8.14
CA LEU A 174 25.11 -3.84 -7.92
C LEU A 174 25.56 -5.27 -8.20
N CYS A 175 26.51 -5.48 -9.12
CA CYS A 175 27.01 -6.82 -9.46
C CYS A 175 27.68 -7.56 -8.29
N GLN A 176 28.15 -6.84 -7.26
CA GLN A 176 28.80 -7.43 -6.08
C GLN A 176 27.91 -7.44 -4.84
N ALA A 177 26.68 -6.90 -4.93
CA ALA A 177 25.76 -6.85 -3.81
C ALA A 177 25.33 -8.28 -3.42
N ARG A 178 25.41 -8.60 -2.12
CA ARG A 178 24.95 -9.87 -1.55
C ARG A 178 24.07 -9.58 -0.35
N LEU A 179 23.04 -10.40 -0.16
CA LEU A 179 22.24 -10.37 1.06
C LEU A 179 23.09 -10.84 2.24
N ALA A 180 22.76 -10.35 3.43
CA ALA A 180 23.33 -10.86 4.67
C ALA A 180 23.14 -12.39 4.78
N SER A 181 24.11 -13.07 5.38
CA SER A 181 24.09 -14.54 5.51
C SER A 181 23.18 -15.06 6.63
N SER A 182 22.85 -14.22 7.61
CA SER A 182 21.99 -14.57 8.73
C SER A 182 20.56 -14.08 8.52
N PHE A 183 19.59 -14.82 9.05
CA PHE A 183 18.17 -14.46 8.97
C PHE A 183 17.88 -13.05 9.54
N VAL A 184 18.40 -12.76 10.75
CA VAL A 184 18.25 -11.45 11.38
C VAL A 184 18.91 -10.36 10.51
N GLY A 185 20.10 -10.67 9.97
CA GLY A 185 20.80 -9.79 9.04
C GLY A 185 19.92 -9.43 7.84
N GLN A 186 19.30 -10.41 7.20
CA GLN A 186 18.43 -10.22 6.01
C GLN A 186 17.21 -9.35 6.30
N VAL A 187 16.61 -9.50 7.49
CA VAL A 187 15.45 -8.69 7.91
C VAL A 187 15.89 -7.26 8.22
N SER A 188 17.06 -7.06 8.82
CA SER A 188 17.57 -5.73 9.19
C SER A 188 18.38 -5.02 8.09
N ASP A 189 18.71 -5.71 7.00
CA ASP A 189 19.60 -5.19 5.97
C ASP A 189 18.93 -4.04 5.22
N LEU A 190 19.50 -2.83 5.29
CA LEU A 190 19.01 -1.66 4.55
C LEU A 190 19.86 -1.41 3.29
N SER A 191 20.54 -2.45 2.79
CA SER A 191 21.23 -2.40 1.52
C SER A 191 20.23 -2.15 0.38
N PHE A 192 20.72 -1.49 -0.67
CA PHE A 192 19.91 -1.21 -1.86
C PHE A 192 19.28 -2.47 -2.44
N LEU A 193 19.99 -3.61 -2.42
CA LEU A 193 19.48 -4.90 -2.89
C LEU A 193 18.32 -5.41 -2.03
N ALA A 194 18.45 -5.34 -0.70
CA ALA A 194 17.38 -5.74 0.20
C ALA A 194 16.13 -4.86 0.01
N ASP A 195 16.30 -3.55 -0.09
CA ASP A 195 15.18 -2.62 -0.33
C ASP A 195 14.53 -2.83 -1.70
N PHE A 196 15.33 -3.15 -2.71
CA PHE A 196 14.82 -3.49 -4.04
C PHE A 196 13.96 -4.76 -4.02
N ILE A 197 14.38 -5.79 -3.29
CA ILE A 197 13.60 -7.03 -3.10
C ILE A 197 12.31 -6.74 -2.32
N ARG A 198 12.34 -5.84 -1.32
CA ARG A 198 11.17 -5.50 -0.49
C ARG A 198 10.10 -4.73 -1.24
N PHE A 199 10.50 -3.84 -2.14
CA PHE A 199 9.60 -2.91 -2.83
C PHE A 199 8.33 -3.57 -3.42
N PRO A 200 8.43 -4.63 -4.25
CA PRO A 200 7.24 -5.25 -4.84
C PRO A 200 6.29 -5.84 -3.78
N TYR A 201 6.83 -6.36 -2.68
CA TYR A 201 6.04 -6.90 -1.57
C TYR A 201 5.34 -5.80 -0.79
N PHE A 202 6.06 -4.72 -0.47
CA PHE A 202 5.50 -3.58 0.20
C PHE A 202 4.36 -2.97 -0.62
N ALA A 203 4.61 -2.68 -1.90
CA ALA A 203 3.64 -2.04 -2.78
C ALA A 203 2.40 -2.93 -3.00
N ALA A 204 2.58 -4.22 -3.28
CA ALA A 204 1.46 -5.14 -3.48
C ALA A 204 0.63 -5.33 -2.19
N MET A 205 1.28 -5.48 -1.04
CA MET A 205 0.60 -5.60 0.25
C MET A 205 -0.17 -4.33 0.61
N LEU A 206 0.44 -3.18 0.39
CA LEU A 206 -0.19 -1.89 0.64
C LEU A 206 -1.44 -1.73 -0.24
N ILE A 207 -1.35 -1.98 -1.54
CA ILE A 207 -2.47 -1.89 -2.47
C ILE A 207 -3.58 -2.87 -2.09
N ALA A 208 -3.23 -4.12 -1.74
CA ALA A 208 -4.19 -5.14 -1.35
C ALA A 208 -4.98 -4.76 -0.09
N LEU A 209 -4.30 -4.18 0.90
CA LEU A 209 -4.92 -3.80 2.18
C LEU A 209 -5.53 -2.39 2.15
N TRP A 210 -5.17 -1.54 1.20
CA TRP A 210 -5.61 -0.14 1.14
C TRP A 210 -7.13 0.01 1.16
N GLY A 211 -7.84 -0.88 0.46
CA GLY A 211 -9.31 -0.90 0.41
C GLY A 211 -9.97 -1.22 1.75
N THR A 212 -9.30 -2.01 2.60
CA THR A 212 -9.86 -2.45 3.89
C THR A 212 -9.94 -1.33 4.92
N ALA A 213 -9.07 -0.31 4.80
CA ALA A 213 -9.07 0.83 5.70
C ALA A 213 -10.11 1.90 5.33
N HIS A 214 -10.71 1.83 4.13
CA HIS A 214 -11.71 2.79 3.70
C HIS A 214 -13.10 2.49 4.30
N GLU A 215 -13.43 1.22 4.54
CA GLU A 215 -14.76 0.80 5.00
C GLU A 215 -14.99 1.15 6.49
N HIS A 216 -13.96 1.07 7.33
CA HIS A 216 -14.08 1.41 8.77
C HIS A 216 -14.41 2.89 9.04
N GLY A 217 -14.10 3.81 8.12
CA GLY A 217 -14.41 5.23 8.29
C GLY A 217 -15.87 5.60 7.97
N ASN A 218 -16.53 4.84 7.10
CA ASN A 218 -17.93 5.08 6.74
C ASN A 218 -18.89 4.45 7.75
N ASP A 219 -18.59 3.25 8.25
CA ASP A 219 -19.47 2.56 9.19
C ASP A 219 -19.61 3.31 10.53
N GLN A 220 -18.65 4.15 10.89
CA GLN A 220 -18.69 4.96 12.11
C GLN A 220 -19.45 6.29 11.95
N ALA A 221 -19.77 6.70 10.71
CA ALA A 221 -20.58 7.88 10.41
C ALA A 221 -22.08 7.54 10.29
N ASP A 222 -22.43 6.26 10.14
CA ASP A 222 -23.78 5.75 9.99
C ASP A 222 -24.36 5.16 11.30
N GLU A 223 -23.78 5.44 12.48
CA GLU A 223 -24.53 5.18 13.71
C GLU A 223 -25.79 6.06 13.70
N PRO A 224 -27.01 5.48 13.63
CA PRO A 224 -28.21 6.28 13.72
C PRO A 224 -28.19 6.98 15.06
N PHE A 225 -28.25 8.30 15.04
CA PHE A 225 -28.53 9.12 16.22
C PHE A 225 -29.81 8.57 16.85
N ILE A 226 -29.67 7.70 17.86
CA ILE A 226 -30.79 7.19 18.62
C ILE A 226 -31.29 8.39 19.43
N ASP A 227 -32.34 9.00 18.90
CA ASP A 227 -33.07 10.06 19.55
C ASP A 227 -33.66 9.53 20.86
N SER A 228 -33.00 9.87 21.96
CA SER A 228 -33.35 9.48 23.33
C SER A 228 -34.54 10.28 23.88
N THR A 229 -35.33 10.97 23.04
CA THR A 229 -36.40 11.88 23.50
C THR A 229 -37.83 11.36 23.37
N THR A 230 -38.07 10.08 23.06
CA THR A 230 -39.44 9.53 23.08
C THR A 230 -39.67 8.61 24.28
N ASN A 231 -39.90 9.23 25.43
CA ASN A 231 -40.70 8.58 26.48
C ASN A 231 -41.60 9.61 27.20
N PRO A 232 -42.82 9.86 26.69
CA PRO A 232 -43.88 10.41 27.50
C PRO A 232 -44.74 9.28 28.08
N ILE A 233 -44.63 9.14 29.41
CA ILE A 233 -45.62 8.70 30.42
C ILE A 233 -46.58 7.56 30.03
#